data_AF-A0A4R1VRC4-F1
#
_entry.id   AF-A0A4R1VRC4-F1
#
_cell.length_a   1.000
_cell.length_b   1.000
_cell.length_c   1.000
_cell.angle_alpha   90.00
_cell.angle_beta   90.00
_cell.angle_gamma   90.00
#
_symmetry.space_group_name_H-M   'P 1'
#
loop_
_entity.id
_entity.type
_entity.pdbx_description
1 polymer ?
#
loop_
_entity_poly.entity_id
_entity_poly.type
_entity_poly.pdbx_seq_one_letter_code
_entity_poly.pdbx_strand_id
1 'polypeptide(L)'
;MFARLSPANLQVLKLIQIDRTMVTALDGLRRDWTADTIIHNDLKGDNLLVTTTADGGVGVHIVDWELISVGDAAWDVGSVFRDFLDYWLLSVPLSGDLTPEEMLQGAQIPLAKLHPAIRAFWNAYRAAAEMEASVLNSFLLRSVRLSAARMVQGAYELSLSTQNPPNVAYGMLQLALNILSDPRDASLHLFGLPLPWRKPSYGA
;
A
#
# COMPACT_ATOMS: atom_id res chain seq x y z
N MET A 1 -16.94 -17.70 16.49
CA MET A 1 -17.53 -16.49 17.09
C MET A 1 -17.91 -15.57 15.93
N PHE A 2 -19.19 -15.53 15.53
CA PHE A 2 -19.62 -14.64 14.44
C PHE A 2 -19.50 -13.20 14.95
N ALA A 3 -18.43 -12.50 14.57
CA ALA A 3 -18.28 -11.09 14.90
C ALA A 3 -19.47 -10.34 14.27
N ARG A 4 -20.31 -9.73 15.11
CA ARG A 4 -21.30 -8.76 14.62
C ARG A 4 -20.51 -7.62 14.01
N LEU A 5 -20.74 -7.32 12.72
CA LEU A 5 -20.14 -6.17 12.06
C LEU A 5 -20.48 -4.91 12.86
N SER A 6 -19.47 -4.10 13.18
CA SER A 6 -19.71 -2.81 13.82
C SER A 6 -20.46 -1.89 12.83
N PRO A 7 -21.19 -0.86 13.31
CA PRO A 7 -21.78 0.14 12.42
C PRO A 7 -20.72 0.81 11.53
N ALA A 8 -19.51 1.04 12.05
CA ALA A 8 -18.39 1.59 11.31
C ALA A 8 -17.90 0.66 10.18
N ASN A 9 -17.76 -0.65 10.45
CA ASN A 9 -17.41 -1.62 9.41
C ASN A 9 -18.45 -1.67 8.30
N LEU A 10 -19.74 -1.65 8.67
CA LEU A 10 -20.82 -1.61 7.69
C LEU A 10 -20.75 -0.33 6.84
N GLN A 11 -20.38 0.80 7.44
CA GLN A 11 -20.21 2.05 6.71
C GLN A 11 -19.02 1.97 5.74
N VAL A 12 -17.86 1.46 6.17
CA VAL A 12 -16.70 1.23 5.28
C VAL A 12 -17.07 0.31 4.12
N LEU A 13 -17.74 -0.81 4.38
CA LEU A 13 -18.20 -1.73 3.33
C LEU A 13 -19.15 -1.04 2.35
N LYS A 14 -20.09 -0.22 2.82
CA LYS A 14 -20.97 0.57 1.96
C LYS A 14 -20.19 1.54 1.08
N LEU A 15 -19.22 2.26 1.63
CA LEU A 15 -18.37 3.19 0.87
C LEU A 15 -17.60 2.47 -0.24
N ILE A 16 -17.05 1.30 0.06
CA ILE A 16 -16.37 0.46 -0.94
C ILE A 16 -17.38 0.03 -2.03
N GLN A 17 -18.56 -0.44 -1.63
CA GLN A 17 -19.56 -1.00 -2.56
C GLN A 17 -20.22 0.02 -3.49
N ILE A 18 -20.39 1.28 -3.05
CA ILE A 18 -20.96 2.34 -3.90
C ILE A 18 -19.97 2.87 -4.94
N ASP A 19 -18.67 2.71 -4.69
CA ASP A 19 -17.62 3.15 -5.61
C ASP A 19 -17.31 2.07 -6.66
N ARG A 20 -17.86 2.26 -7.87
CA ARG A 20 -17.68 1.30 -8.97
C ARG A 20 -16.22 1.18 -9.43
N THR A 21 -15.43 2.26 -9.33
CA THR A 21 -14.02 2.26 -9.71
C THR A 21 -13.25 1.35 -8.78
N MET A 22 -13.45 1.51 -7.47
CA MET A 22 -12.83 0.68 -6.45
C MET A 22 -13.23 -0.78 -6.59
N VAL A 23 -14.52 -1.09 -6.71
CA VAL A 23 -15.01 -2.47 -6.90
C VAL A 23 -14.39 -3.13 -8.13
N THR A 24 -14.44 -2.45 -9.29
CA THR A 24 -13.90 -2.98 -10.55
C THR A 24 -12.39 -3.23 -10.44
N ALA A 25 -11.66 -2.33 -9.78
CA ALA A 25 -10.22 -2.46 -9.61
C ALA A 25 -9.84 -3.58 -8.64
N LEU A 26 -10.57 -3.75 -7.53
CA LEU A 26 -10.38 -4.87 -6.60
C LEU A 26 -10.70 -6.23 -7.25
N ASP A 27 -11.75 -6.31 -8.06
CA ASP A 27 -12.06 -7.51 -8.86
C ASP A 27 -10.97 -7.79 -9.90
N GLY A 28 -10.38 -6.75 -10.49
CA GLY A 28 -9.20 -6.86 -11.34
C GLY A 28 -8.01 -7.47 -10.60
N LEU A 29 -7.66 -6.93 -9.42
CA LEU A 29 -6.56 -7.44 -8.60
C LEU A 29 -6.78 -8.91 -8.19
N ARG A 30 -8.02 -9.30 -7.88
CA ARG A 30 -8.36 -10.70 -7.59
C ARG A 30 -8.12 -11.61 -8.80
N ARG A 31 -8.46 -11.16 -10.01
CA ARG A 31 -8.25 -11.95 -11.25
C ARG A 31 -6.77 -12.04 -11.64
N ASP A 32 -6.02 -10.97 -11.38
CA ASP A 32 -4.60 -10.87 -11.73
C ASP A 32 -3.66 -11.46 -10.66
N TRP A 33 -4.21 -11.96 -9.55
CA TRP A 33 -3.47 -12.58 -8.46
C TRP A 33 -2.69 -13.81 -8.92
N THR A 34 -1.37 -13.82 -8.72
CA THR A 34 -0.51 -14.97 -9.07
C THR A 34 0.08 -15.62 -7.84
N ALA A 35 -0.38 -16.81 -7.44
CA ALA A 35 0.21 -17.54 -6.32
C ALA A 35 1.55 -18.20 -6.74
N ASP A 36 2.64 -17.44 -6.67
CA ASP A 36 3.95 -17.78 -7.25
C ASP A 36 5.06 -18.02 -6.23
N THR A 37 4.91 -17.53 -4.99
CA THR A 37 5.93 -17.67 -3.95
C THR A 37 5.34 -17.75 -2.55
N ILE A 38 6.18 -18.03 -1.56
CA ILE A 38 5.84 -17.88 -0.16
C ILE A 38 5.85 -16.39 0.19
N ILE A 39 4.74 -15.91 0.76
CA ILE A 39 4.57 -14.53 1.20
C ILE A 39 4.26 -14.47 2.70
N HIS A 40 4.64 -13.37 3.33
CA HIS A 40 4.38 -13.07 4.73
C HIS A 40 2.92 -12.74 5.00
N ASN A 41 2.22 -12.16 4.01
CA ASN A 41 0.84 -11.64 4.09
C ASN A 41 0.60 -10.44 5.02
N ASP A 42 1.54 -10.12 5.90
CA ASP A 42 1.49 -8.95 6.79
C ASP A 42 2.84 -8.25 6.94
N LEU A 43 3.58 -8.08 5.84
CA LEU A 43 4.89 -7.42 5.88
C LEU A 43 4.73 -5.92 6.14
N LYS A 44 5.17 -5.45 7.31
CA LYS A 44 5.09 -4.06 7.79
C LYS A 44 6.20 -3.78 8.80
N GLY A 45 6.46 -2.51 9.13
CA GLY A 45 7.53 -2.10 10.05
C GLY A 45 7.49 -2.79 11.41
N ASP A 46 6.30 -3.03 11.97
CA ASP A 46 6.13 -3.74 13.25
C ASP A 46 6.67 -5.19 13.22
N ASN A 47 6.73 -5.77 12.02
CA ASN A 47 7.18 -7.15 11.79
C ASN A 47 8.65 -7.19 11.32
N LEU A 48 9.40 -6.09 11.48
CA LEU A 48 10.83 -5.99 11.19
C LEU A 48 11.63 -5.70 12.45
N LEU A 49 12.54 -6.61 12.81
CA LEU A 49 13.52 -6.39 13.87
C LEU A 49 14.84 -5.90 13.30
N VAL A 50 15.31 -4.77 13.79
CA VAL A 50 16.61 -4.19 13.42
C VAL A 50 17.63 -4.51 14.52
N THR A 51 18.73 -5.13 14.13
CA THR A 51 19.83 -5.54 15.01
C THR A 51 21.15 -4.94 14.54
N THR A 52 22.15 -4.91 15.41
CA THR A 52 23.53 -4.60 15.02
C THR A 52 24.25 -5.91 14.71
N THR A 53 24.86 -6.02 13.54
CA THR A 53 25.64 -7.21 13.16
C THR A 53 27.01 -7.21 13.85
N ALA A 54 27.69 -8.36 13.87
CA ALA A 54 28.97 -8.52 14.56
C ALA A 54 30.09 -7.59 14.05
N ASP A 55 30.00 -7.16 12.79
CA ASP A 55 30.89 -6.20 12.13
C ASP A 55 30.45 -4.73 12.29
N GLY A 56 29.43 -4.45 13.11
CA GLY A 56 28.90 -3.11 13.36
C GLY A 56 27.93 -2.60 12.30
N GLY A 57 27.52 -3.44 11.35
CA GLY A 57 26.48 -3.15 10.37
C GLY A 57 25.06 -3.28 10.94
N VAL A 58 24.07 -3.22 10.06
CA VAL A 58 22.64 -3.33 10.38
C VAL A 58 22.10 -4.65 9.86
N GLY A 59 21.56 -5.47 10.77
CA GLY A 59 20.81 -6.68 10.46
C GLY A 59 19.31 -6.39 10.48
N VAL A 60 18.56 -6.98 9.56
CA VAL A 60 17.10 -6.88 9.52
C VAL A 60 16.53 -8.30 9.50
N HIS A 61 15.63 -8.59 10.43
CA HIS A 61 14.94 -9.88 10.53
C HIS A 61 13.44 -9.67 10.38
N ILE A 62 12.82 -10.47 9.51
CA ILE A 62 11.36 -10.51 9.37
C ILE A 62 10.82 -11.51 10.39
N VAL A 63 9.88 -11.05 11.22
CA VAL A 63 9.25 -11.84 12.29
C VAL A 63 7.74 -11.87 12.10
N ASP A 64 7.04 -12.67 12.92
CA ASP A 64 5.58 -12.80 12.91
C ASP A 64 4.99 -13.45 11.64
N TRP A 65 5.50 -14.64 11.31
CA TRP A 65 5.10 -15.42 10.14
C TRP A 65 3.76 -16.15 10.28
N GLU A 66 2.86 -15.74 11.18
CA GLU A 66 1.62 -16.48 11.46
C GLU A 66 0.63 -16.49 10.27
N LEU A 67 0.72 -15.51 9.38
CA LEU A 67 -0.10 -15.41 8.18
C LEU A 67 0.58 -15.97 6.91
N ILE A 68 1.72 -16.65 7.04
CA ILE A 68 2.48 -17.18 5.91
C ILE A 68 1.61 -18.05 4.97
N SER A 69 1.71 -17.81 3.66
CA SER A 69 1.06 -18.66 2.66
C SER A 69 1.79 -18.64 1.33
N VAL A 70 1.38 -19.52 0.40
CA VAL A 70 1.72 -19.33 -1.02
C VAL A 70 0.80 -18.26 -1.60
N GLY A 71 1.34 -17.27 -2.29
CA GLY A 71 0.61 -16.11 -2.78
C GLY A 71 1.40 -15.27 -3.77
N ASP A 72 0.90 -14.07 -4.07
CA ASP A 72 1.52 -13.15 -5.04
C ASP A 72 2.63 -12.34 -4.37
N ALA A 73 3.86 -12.47 -4.86
CA ALA A 73 5.01 -11.72 -4.38
C ALA A 73 4.76 -10.20 -4.33
N ALA A 74 3.93 -9.66 -5.22
CA ALA A 74 3.60 -8.24 -5.24
C ALA A 74 2.74 -7.80 -4.04
N TRP A 75 2.10 -8.73 -3.30
CA TRP A 75 1.34 -8.45 -2.09
C TRP A 75 2.22 -7.95 -0.95
N ASP A 76 3.35 -8.62 -0.69
CA ASP A 76 4.28 -8.20 0.37
C ASP A 76 4.98 -6.88 0.01
N VAL A 77 5.33 -6.68 -1.27
CA VAL A 77 5.86 -5.39 -1.75
C VAL A 77 4.81 -4.29 -1.60
N GLY A 78 3.55 -4.57 -1.95
CA GLY A 78 2.44 -3.65 -1.75
C GLY A 78 2.17 -3.36 -0.27
N SER A 79 2.39 -4.33 0.62
CA SER A 79 2.26 -4.15 2.07
C SER A 79 3.33 -3.20 2.62
N VAL A 80 4.58 -3.33 2.19
CA VAL A 80 5.67 -2.38 2.54
C VAL A 80 5.38 -0.98 1.98
N PHE A 81 4.88 -0.88 0.75
CA PHE A 81 4.46 0.40 0.17
C PHE A 81 3.34 1.06 0.97
N ARG A 82 2.34 0.28 1.38
CA ARG A 82 1.26 0.75 2.26
C ARG A 82 1.80 1.19 3.62
N ASP A 83 2.76 0.47 4.20
CA ASP A 83 3.40 0.81 5.47
C ASP A 83 4.09 2.19 5.42
N PHE A 84 4.84 2.50 4.35
CA PHE A 84 5.38 3.85 4.15
C PHE A 84 4.29 4.91 4.07
N LEU A 85 3.19 4.64 3.37
CA LEU A 85 2.08 5.58 3.27
C LEU A 85 1.32 5.74 4.59
N ASP A 86 1.29 4.73 5.45
CA ASP A 86 0.72 4.84 6.80
C ASP A 86 1.52 5.83 7.65
N TYR A 87 2.87 5.80 7.61
CA TYR A 87 3.70 6.82 8.29
C TYR A 87 3.37 8.25 7.85
N TRP A 88 3.16 8.45 6.55
CA TRP A 88 2.75 9.76 6.04
C TRP A 88 1.32 10.11 6.47
N LEU A 89 0.34 9.26 6.19
CA LEU A 89 -1.08 9.51 6.43
C LEU A 89 -1.39 9.73 7.90
N LEU A 90 -0.76 8.97 8.80
CA LEU A 90 -0.90 9.15 10.25
C LEU A 90 -0.26 10.45 10.76
N SER A 91 0.64 11.05 9.96
CA SER A 91 1.25 12.36 10.26
C SER A 91 0.43 13.55 9.74
N VAL A 92 -0.61 13.31 8.93
CA VAL A 92 -1.50 14.33 8.37
C VAL A 92 -2.56 14.73 9.41
N PRO A 93 -2.78 16.02 9.67
CA PRO A 93 -3.86 16.48 10.57
C PRO A 93 -5.22 16.36 9.87
N LEU A 94 -5.81 15.15 9.89
CA LEU A 94 -7.11 14.87 9.28
C LEU A 94 -8.26 15.49 10.10
N SER A 95 -8.53 16.78 9.89
CA SER A 95 -9.60 17.55 10.53
C SER A 95 -10.56 18.17 9.51
N GLY A 96 -11.87 18.05 9.73
CA GLY A 96 -12.89 18.66 8.86
C GLY A 96 -12.85 20.19 8.78
N ASP A 97 -12.08 20.84 9.66
CA ASP A 97 -11.89 22.30 9.67
C ASP A 97 -10.80 22.79 8.69
N LEU A 98 -10.02 21.87 8.11
CA LEU A 98 -8.93 22.17 7.18
C LEU A 98 -9.32 21.81 5.75
N THR A 99 -8.84 22.61 4.80
CA THR A 99 -8.86 22.23 3.37
C THR A 99 -7.91 21.06 3.11
N PRO A 100 -8.13 20.27 2.04
CA PRO A 100 -7.22 19.19 1.67
C PRO A 100 -5.77 19.67 1.53
N GLU A 101 -5.54 20.85 0.95
CA GLU A 101 -4.22 21.44 0.78
C GLU A 101 -3.56 21.75 2.14
N GLU A 102 -4.31 22.32 3.09
CA GLU A 102 -3.81 22.60 4.45
C GLU A 102 -3.49 21.30 5.20
N MET A 103 -4.30 20.25 5.06
CA MET A 103 -4.00 18.94 5.63
C MET A 103 -2.67 18.40 5.09
N LEU A 104 -2.52 18.40 3.76
CA LEU A 104 -1.32 17.87 3.10
C LEU A 104 -0.05 18.65 3.48
N GLN A 105 -0.16 19.98 3.58
CA GLN A 105 0.94 20.84 4.04
C GLN A 105 1.28 20.65 5.53
N GLY A 106 0.28 20.28 6.34
CA GLY A 106 0.43 20.01 7.77
C GLY A 106 1.06 18.66 8.12
N ALA A 107 1.35 17.80 7.13
CA ALA A 107 1.95 16.48 7.37
C ALA A 107 3.34 16.59 8.04
N GLN A 108 3.49 16.00 9.23
CA GLN A 108 4.79 16.04 9.94
C GLN A 108 5.87 15.20 9.23
N ILE A 109 5.46 14.16 8.51
CA ILE A 109 6.33 13.28 7.73
C ILE A 109 5.93 13.39 6.25
N PRO A 110 6.39 14.41 5.51
CA PRO A 110 6.02 14.58 4.10
C PRO A 110 6.56 13.42 3.24
N LEU A 111 5.81 13.02 2.21
CA LEU A 111 6.15 11.94 1.28
C LEU A 111 7.57 12.05 0.71
N ALA A 112 8.03 13.27 0.41
CA ALA A 112 9.37 13.52 -0.09
C ALA A 112 10.50 12.99 0.84
N LYS A 113 10.27 12.93 2.16
CA LYS A 113 11.21 12.34 3.13
C LYS A 113 11.20 10.81 3.11
N LEU A 114 10.10 10.19 2.68
CA LEU A 114 9.96 8.74 2.59
C LEU A 114 10.47 8.18 1.26
N HIS A 115 10.40 8.96 0.18
CA HIS A 115 10.83 8.56 -1.16
C HIS A 115 12.24 7.93 -1.22
N PRO A 116 13.28 8.41 -0.51
CA PRO A 116 14.59 7.74 -0.50
C PRO A 116 14.53 6.31 0.04
N ALA A 117 13.78 6.07 1.13
CA ALA A 117 13.63 4.75 1.72
C ALA A 117 12.80 3.82 0.82
N ILE A 118 11.72 4.32 0.23
CA ILE A 118 10.90 3.58 -0.74
C ILE A 118 11.74 3.15 -1.95
N ARG A 119 12.54 4.07 -2.51
CA ARG A 119 13.48 3.76 -3.60
C ARG A 119 14.53 2.74 -3.21
N ALA A 120 15.10 2.86 -2.01
CA ALA A 120 16.09 1.92 -1.52
C ALA A 120 15.50 0.51 -1.39
N PHE A 121 14.31 0.38 -0.78
CA PHE A 121 13.57 -0.88 -0.70
C PHE A 121 13.29 -1.46 -2.08
N TRP A 122 12.68 -0.69 -2.98
CA TRP A 122 12.33 -1.17 -4.32
C TRP A 122 13.56 -1.61 -5.13
N ASN A 123 14.66 -0.83 -5.06
CA ASN A 123 15.90 -1.16 -5.73
C ASN A 123 16.56 -2.43 -5.17
N ALA A 124 16.52 -2.62 -3.85
CA ALA A 124 17.04 -3.83 -3.21
C ALA A 124 16.17 -5.05 -3.56
N TYR A 125 14.84 -4.92 -3.50
CA TYR A 125 13.90 -5.99 -3.82
C TYR A 125 14.10 -6.48 -5.26
N ARG A 126 14.08 -5.58 -6.25
CA ARG A 126 14.25 -5.99 -7.66
C ARG A 126 15.61 -6.64 -7.94
N ALA A 127 16.66 -6.21 -7.22
CA ALA A 127 18.00 -6.76 -7.39
C ALA A 127 18.09 -8.16 -6.77
N ALA A 128 17.57 -8.33 -5.55
CA ALA A 128 17.55 -9.61 -4.85
C ALA A 128 16.63 -10.64 -5.53
N ALA A 129 15.52 -10.18 -6.12
CA ALA A 129 14.62 -11.03 -6.90
C ALA A 129 15.11 -11.28 -8.34
N GLU A 130 16.28 -10.76 -8.72
CA GLU A 130 16.86 -10.86 -10.07
C GLU A 130 15.84 -10.50 -11.17
N MET A 131 15.07 -9.44 -10.94
CA MET A 131 13.88 -9.15 -11.74
C MET A 131 14.25 -8.64 -13.14
N GLU A 132 13.74 -9.34 -14.15
CA GLU A 132 13.92 -8.97 -15.55
C GLU A 132 13.31 -7.59 -15.88
N ALA A 133 14.02 -6.82 -16.70
CA ALA A 133 13.57 -5.48 -17.10
C ALA A 133 12.21 -5.49 -17.84
N SER A 134 11.86 -6.61 -18.49
CA SER A 134 10.62 -6.80 -19.23
C SER A 134 9.38 -6.82 -18.33
N VAL A 135 9.49 -7.32 -17.10
CA VAL A 135 8.37 -7.48 -16.15
C VAL A 135 8.33 -6.40 -15.07
N LEU A 136 9.43 -5.66 -14.90
CA LEU A 136 9.62 -4.70 -13.80
C LEU A 136 8.49 -3.67 -13.68
N ASN A 137 8.07 -3.06 -14.78
CA ASN A 137 7.03 -2.03 -14.76
C ASN A 137 5.64 -2.62 -14.44
N SER A 138 5.31 -3.79 -14.97
CA SER A 138 4.04 -4.45 -14.69
C SER A 138 3.98 -4.93 -13.24
N PHE A 139 5.09 -5.46 -12.71
CA PHE A 139 5.19 -5.86 -11.31
C PHE A 139 5.04 -4.67 -10.39
N LEU A 140 5.79 -3.58 -10.61
CA LEU A 140 5.68 -2.35 -9.82
C LEU A 140 4.25 -1.82 -9.78
N LEU A 141 3.60 -1.71 -10.95
CA LEU A 141 2.22 -1.24 -11.03
C LEU A 141 1.23 -2.20 -10.35
N ARG A 142 1.54 -3.50 -10.28
CA ARG A 142 0.74 -4.46 -9.52
C ARG A 142 0.95 -4.27 -8.02
N SER A 143 2.18 -4.13 -7.55
CA SER A 143 2.49 -3.83 -6.14
C SER A 143 1.85 -2.53 -5.66
N VAL A 144 1.89 -1.47 -6.47
CA VAL A 144 1.20 -0.20 -6.19
C VAL A 144 -0.31 -0.39 -6.08
N ARG A 145 -0.93 -1.17 -6.97
CA ARG A 145 -2.38 -1.45 -6.86
C ARG A 145 -2.71 -2.32 -5.64
N LEU A 146 -1.86 -3.29 -5.29
CA LEU A 146 -2.05 -4.12 -4.11
C LEU A 146 -1.83 -3.33 -2.80
N SER A 147 -0.99 -2.28 -2.78
CA SER A 147 -0.90 -1.39 -1.63
C SER A 147 -2.23 -0.66 -1.38
N ALA A 148 -2.97 -0.31 -2.43
CA ALA A 148 -4.32 0.24 -2.29
C ALA A 148 -5.32 -0.79 -1.73
N ALA A 149 -5.26 -2.05 -2.18
CA ALA A 149 -6.07 -3.12 -1.58
C ALA A 149 -5.76 -3.30 -0.08
N ARG A 150 -4.49 -3.22 0.31
CA ARG A 150 -4.06 -3.23 1.72
C ARG A 150 -4.58 -2.02 2.50
N MET A 151 -4.69 -0.84 1.88
CA MET A 151 -5.32 0.32 2.51
C MET A 151 -6.82 0.12 2.74
N VAL A 152 -7.53 -0.47 1.77
CA VAL A 152 -8.95 -0.83 1.93
C VAL A 152 -9.13 -1.81 3.07
N GLN A 153 -8.27 -2.83 3.16
CA GLN A 153 -8.23 -3.78 4.28
C GLN A 153 -7.99 -3.05 5.62
N GLY A 154 -6.98 -2.17 5.68
CA GLY A 154 -6.67 -1.39 6.88
C GLY A 154 -7.81 -0.48 7.34
N ALA A 155 -8.51 0.19 6.41
CA ALA A 155 -9.66 1.02 6.73
C ALA A 155 -10.79 0.20 7.37
N TYR A 156 -11.01 -1.02 6.89
CA TYR A 156 -11.94 -1.96 7.47
C TYR A 156 -11.48 -2.40 8.87
N GLU A 157 -10.23 -2.79 9.04
CA GLU A 157 -9.68 -3.23 10.33
C GLU A 157 -9.73 -2.13 11.41
N LEU A 158 -9.38 -0.89 11.07
CA LEU A 158 -9.45 0.26 11.99
C LEU A 158 -10.87 0.61 12.41
N SER A 159 -11.86 0.15 11.67
CA SER A 159 -13.28 0.36 11.97
C SER A 159 -13.88 -0.78 12.79
N LEU A 160 -13.09 -1.81 13.13
CA LEU A 160 -13.51 -2.87 14.04
C LEU A 160 -13.79 -2.26 15.41
N SER A 161 -14.97 -2.56 15.94
CA SER A 161 -15.40 -2.15 17.29
C SER A 161 -15.64 -0.64 17.52
N THR A 162 -15.66 0.20 16.48
CA THR A 162 -16.04 1.62 16.61
C THR A 162 -17.48 1.88 16.16
N GLN A 163 -18.09 2.97 16.64
CA GLN A 163 -19.42 3.40 16.17
C GLN A 163 -19.36 4.10 14.82
N ASN A 164 -18.32 4.90 14.58
CA ASN A 164 -18.06 5.59 13.32
C ASN A 164 -16.64 5.25 12.83
N PRO A 165 -16.41 5.18 11.50
CA PRO A 165 -15.07 5.03 10.97
C PRO A 165 -14.20 6.22 11.40
N PRO A 166 -12.96 6.00 11.85
CA PRO A 166 -12.06 7.11 12.17
C PRO A 166 -11.65 7.86 10.90
N ASN A 167 -11.25 9.14 11.02
CA ASN A 167 -10.86 9.97 9.87
C ASN A 167 -9.76 9.33 9.01
N VAL A 168 -8.82 8.62 9.65
CA VAL A 168 -7.78 7.86 8.93
C VAL A 168 -8.35 6.75 8.04
N ALA A 169 -9.44 6.10 8.42
CA ALA A 169 -10.07 5.08 7.57
C ALA A 169 -10.65 5.70 6.29
N TYR A 170 -11.25 6.90 6.38
CA TYR A 170 -11.67 7.64 5.19
C TYR A 170 -10.47 8.08 4.34
N GLY A 171 -9.40 8.56 4.97
CA GLY A 171 -8.15 8.89 4.29
C GLY A 171 -7.56 7.70 3.53
N MET A 172 -7.54 6.51 4.15
CA MET A 172 -7.08 5.27 3.52
C MET A 172 -7.95 4.90 2.30
N LEU A 173 -9.28 4.97 2.40
CA LEU A 173 -10.17 4.68 1.28
C LEU A 173 -9.99 5.67 0.12
N GLN A 174 -9.88 6.97 0.42
CA GLN A 174 -9.66 8.00 -0.59
C GLN A 174 -8.30 7.83 -1.29
N LEU A 175 -7.25 7.52 -0.53
CA LEU A 175 -5.92 7.29 -1.07
C LEU A 175 -5.88 6.02 -1.92
N ALA A 176 -6.55 4.95 -1.46
CA ALA A 176 -6.71 3.72 -2.24
C ALA A 176 -7.43 3.99 -3.56
N LEU A 177 -8.51 4.78 -3.56
CA LEU A 177 -9.22 5.17 -4.78
C LEU A 177 -8.31 5.93 -5.75
N ASN A 178 -7.52 6.89 -5.25
CA ASN A 178 -6.58 7.64 -6.08
C ASN A 178 -5.53 6.72 -6.72
N ILE A 179 -4.95 5.80 -5.94
CA ILE A 179 -3.97 4.82 -6.43
C ILE A 179 -4.58 3.89 -7.48
N LEU A 180 -5.81 3.40 -7.26
CA LEU A 180 -6.48 2.48 -8.19
C LEU A 180 -6.91 3.19 -9.48
N SER A 181 -7.23 4.49 -9.40
CA SER A 181 -7.65 5.30 -10.55
C SER A 181 -6.49 5.63 -11.49
N ASP A 182 -5.31 5.97 -10.94
CA ASP A 182 -4.10 6.17 -11.73
C ASP A 182 -2.85 5.62 -11.00
N PRO A 183 -2.56 4.32 -11.14
CA PRO A 183 -1.42 3.70 -10.46
C PRO A 183 -0.08 4.18 -11.00
N ARG A 184 -0.03 4.75 -12.22
CA ARG A 184 1.21 5.31 -12.78
C ARG A 184 1.54 6.65 -12.13
N ASP A 185 0.54 7.51 -12.01
CA ASP A 185 0.66 8.79 -11.31
C ASP A 185 1.01 8.57 -9.82
N ALA A 186 0.32 7.64 -9.16
CA ALA A 186 0.62 7.24 -7.79
C ALA A 186 2.05 6.73 -7.62
N SER A 187 2.55 5.88 -8.54
CA SER A 187 3.94 5.41 -8.54
C SER A 187 4.93 6.56 -8.48
N LEU A 188 4.69 7.64 -9.21
CA LEU A 188 5.55 8.81 -9.22
C LEU A 188 5.38 9.68 -7.97
N HIS A 189 4.15 10.07 -7.65
CA HIS A 189 3.88 11.14 -6.68
C HIS A 189 3.80 10.65 -5.23
N LEU A 190 3.31 9.43 -5.00
CA LEU A 190 3.21 8.84 -3.66
C LEU A 190 4.44 8.01 -3.29
N PHE A 191 5.03 7.33 -4.26
CA PHE A 191 6.14 6.41 -4.01
C PHE A 191 7.51 6.95 -4.48
N GLY A 192 7.54 8.01 -5.29
CA GLY A 192 8.80 8.54 -5.83
C GLY A 192 9.51 7.56 -6.79
N LEU A 193 8.73 6.71 -7.46
CA LEU A 193 9.16 5.65 -8.37
C LEU A 193 8.70 5.97 -9.81
N PRO A 194 9.51 6.68 -10.61
CA PRO A 194 9.16 6.99 -11.99
C PRO A 194 9.17 5.73 -12.86
N LEU A 195 8.13 5.56 -13.67
CA LEU A 195 8.09 4.56 -14.73
C LEU A 195 8.62 5.18 -16.04
N PRO A 196 9.47 4.47 -16.80
CA PRO A 196 9.94 4.98 -18.08
C PRO A 196 8.75 5.19 -19.03
N TRP A 197 8.76 6.32 -19.74
CA TRP A 197 7.73 6.64 -20.72
C TRP A 197 7.74 5.61 -21.85
N ARG A 198 6.58 4.99 -22.12
CA ARG A 198 6.37 4.20 -23.35
C ARG A 198 5.65 5.08 -24.36
N LYS A 199 6.27 5.27 -25.52
CA LYS A 199 5.64 5.88 -26.69
C LYS A 199 4.36 5.11 -27.01
N PRO A 200 3.21 5.76 -27.21
CA PRO A 200 2.01 5.07 -27.67
C PRO A 200 2.35 4.34 -28.97
N SER A 201 2.13 3.02 -29.00
CA SER A 201 2.10 2.26 -30.24
C SER A 201 0.84 2.68 -30.98
N TYR A 202 0.94 3.75 -31.77
CA TYR A 202 0.02 3.93 -32.88
C TYR A 202 0.30 2.77 -33.84
N GLY A 203 -0.66 1.85 -33.94
CA GLY A 203 -0.56 0.66 -34.78
C GLY A 203 -0.21 1.05 -36.21
N ALA A 204 0.72 0.29 -36.80
CA ALA A 204 0.92 0.21 -38.24
C ALA A 204 -0.04 -0.81 -38.84
#